data_AF-A0A165D9A2-F1
#
_entry.id   AF-A0A165D9A2-F1
#
_cell.length_a   1.000
_cell.length_b   1.000
_cell.length_c   1.000
_cell.angle_alpha   90.00
_cell.angle_beta   90.00
_cell.angle_gamma   90.00
#
_symmetry.space_group_name_H-M   'P 1'
#
loop_
_entity.id
_entity.type
_entity.pdbx_description
1 polymer ?
#
loop_
_entity_poly.entity_id
_entity_poly.type
_entity_poly.pdbx_seq_one_letter_code
_entity_poly.pdbx_strand_id
1 'polypeptide(L)'
;QNWKAFMKKHGAQIRDFNFKPGSLVLIRNTIMEKDLSRRKTEDRYLGPMIVVQRNRGGNYVIAEMDGTISMLRCAAFRVIPYFPR
;
A
#
# COMPACT_ATOMS: atom_id res chain seq x y z
N GLN A 1 -15.65 -6.52 19.91
CA GLN A 1 -14.78 -7.27 18.97
C GLN A 1 -13.40 -7.42 19.60
N ASN A 2 -12.88 -8.65 19.70
CA ASN A 2 -11.70 -8.97 20.50
C ASN A 2 -10.40 -8.71 19.70
N TRP A 3 -9.73 -7.59 19.96
CA TRP A 3 -8.49 -7.15 19.29
C TRP A 3 -7.41 -8.24 19.22
N LYS A 4 -7.30 -9.06 20.27
CA LYS A 4 -6.36 -10.21 20.32
C LYS A 4 -6.65 -11.26 19.25
N ALA A 5 -7.92 -11.54 18.96
CA ALA A 5 -8.31 -12.53 17.94
C ALA A 5 -8.02 -12.03 16.52
N PHE A 6 -8.18 -10.73 16.27
CA PHE A 6 -7.85 -10.11 14.99
C PHE A 6 -6.34 -10.15 14.72
N MET A 7 -5.51 -9.76 15.70
CA MET A 7 -4.05 -9.85 15.58
C MET A 7 -3.56 -11.30 15.41
N LYS A 8 -4.18 -12.28 16.08
CA LYS A 8 -3.82 -13.70 15.91
C LYS A 8 -4.09 -14.20 14.49
N LYS A 9 -5.15 -13.70 13.84
CA LYS A 9 -5.57 -14.13 12.49
C LYS A 9 -4.89 -13.35 11.36
N HIS A 10 -4.60 -12.06 11.58
CA HIS A 10 -4.07 -11.16 10.54
C HIS A 10 -2.67 -10.60 10.84
N GLY A 11 -2.05 -10.95 11.98
CA GLY A 11 -0.77 -10.39 12.41
C GLY A 11 0.38 -10.62 11.41
N ALA A 12 0.36 -11.71 10.65
CA ALA A 12 1.33 -11.97 9.58
C ALA A 12 1.17 -11.04 8.35
N GLN A 13 -0.02 -10.45 8.17
CA GLN A 13 -0.33 -9.53 7.06
C GLN A 13 -0.30 -8.06 7.47
N ILE A 14 -0.41 -7.75 8.76
CA ILE A 14 -0.28 -6.39 9.28
C ILE A 14 1.21 -6.08 9.42
N ARG A 15 1.83 -5.68 8.32
CA ARG A 15 3.16 -5.06 8.35
C ARG A 15 2.95 -3.55 8.47
N ASP A 16 3.29 -2.99 9.64
CA ASP A 16 3.42 -1.54 9.79
C ASP A 16 4.77 -1.14 9.21
N PHE A 17 4.74 -0.62 7.99
CA PHE A 17 5.91 0.04 7.40
C PHE A 17 5.84 1.52 7.74
N ASN A 18 6.97 2.10 8.14
CA ASN A 18 7.12 3.54 8.38
C ASN A 18 7.94 4.17 7.25
N PHE A 19 7.34 4.32 6.07
CA PHE A 19 8.00 4.92 4.92
C PHE A 19 8.21 6.41 5.13
N LYS A 20 9.42 6.88 4.86
CA LYS A 20 9.75 8.31 4.89
C LYS A 20 9.31 9.00 3.59
N PRO A 21 9.03 10.31 3.61
CA PRO A 21 8.90 11.08 2.37
C PRO A 21 10.11 10.84 1.44
N GLY A 22 9.86 10.67 0.15
CA GLY A 22 10.84 10.28 -0.87
C GLY A 22 11.03 8.77 -1.05
N SER A 23 10.42 7.91 -0.23
CA SER A 23 10.55 6.45 -0.38
C SER A 23 9.80 5.95 -1.62
N LEU A 24 10.43 5.04 -2.36
CA LEU A 24 9.79 4.33 -3.47
C LEU A 24 8.97 3.14 -2.94
N VAL A 25 7.71 3.06 -3.34
CA VAL A 25 6.74 2.07 -2.85
C VAL A 25 5.88 1.53 -3.99
N LEU A 26 5.30 0.36 -3.76
CA LEU A 26 4.27 -0.24 -4.58
C LEU A 26 2.92 -0.13 -3.88
N ILE A 27 1.84 0.09 -4.63
CA ILE A 27 0.49 0.19 -4.07
C ILE A 27 -0.35 -1.01 -4.48
N ARG A 28 -0.77 -1.82 -3.51
CA ARG A 28 -1.66 -2.97 -3.72
C ARG A 28 -3.02 -2.53 -4.26
N ASN A 29 -3.44 -3.12 -5.37
CA ASN A 29 -4.75 -2.89 -5.96
C ASN A 29 -5.80 -3.81 -5.32
N THR A 30 -6.50 -3.32 -4.30
CA THR A 30 -7.45 -4.12 -3.49
C THR A 30 -8.71 -4.56 -4.25
N ILE A 31 -9.04 -3.91 -5.37
CA ILE A 31 -10.21 -4.29 -6.19
C ILE A 31 -9.89 -5.57 -6.97
N MET A 32 -8.66 -5.69 -7.48
CA MET A 32 -8.16 -6.88 -8.18
C MET A 32 -8.01 -8.11 -7.27
N GLU A 33 -7.83 -7.93 -5.97
CA GLU A 33 -7.63 -9.07 -5.07
C GLU A 33 -8.92 -9.81 -4.70
N LYS A 34 -10.07 -9.15 -4.77
CA LYS A 34 -11.35 -9.74 -4.38
C LYS A 34 -12.08 -10.41 -5.54
N ASP A 35 -11.67 -10.16 -6.77
CA ASP A 35 -12.30 -10.71 -7.95
C ASP A 35 -11.54 -11.96 -8.41
N LEU A 36 -12.07 -13.14 -8.13
CA LEU A 36 -11.50 -14.41 -8.60
C LEU A 36 -11.61 -14.57 -10.13
N SER A 37 -12.43 -13.76 -10.80
CA SER A 37 -12.82 -13.91 -12.21
C SER A 37 -12.08 -12.97 -13.16
N ARG A 38 -11.66 -11.78 -12.69
CA ARG A 38 -10.85 -10.84 -13.47
C ARG A 38 -9.39 -11.30 -13.46
N ARG A 39 -9.08 -12.07 -14.51
CA ARG A 39 -7.76 -12.43 -15.08
C ARG A 39 -6.56 -12.24 -14.14
N LYS A 40 -5.85 -13.35 -13.93
CA LYS A 40 -4.44 -13.51 -13.47
C LYS A 40 -3.37 -12.53 -14.05
N THR A 41 -3.76 -11.57 -14.87
CA THR A 41 -2.94 -10.72 -15.73
C THR A 41 -2.99 -9.23 -15.36
N GLU A 42 -4.00 -8.74 -14.64
CA GLU A 42 -4.00 -7.31 -14.25
C GLU A 42 -2.99 -7.08 -13.10
N ASP A 43 -2.27 -5.96 -13.15
CA ASP A 43 -1.16 -5.72 -12.24
C ASP A 43 -1.65 -5.66 -10.78
N ARG A 44 -1.16 -6.61 -9.97
CA ARG A 44 -1.51 -6.74 -8.56
C ARG A 44 -1.06 -5.51 -7.76
N TYR A 45 -0.12 -4.75 -8.32
CA TYR A 45 0.49 -3.57 -7.71
C TYR A 45 0.52 -2.42 -8.73
N LEU A 46 0.05 -1.25 -8.32
CA LEU A 46 0.40 -0.03 -9.05
C LEU A 46 1.90 0.20 -8.84
N GLY A 47 2.56 0.60 -9.93
CA GLY A 47 4.01 0.64 -10.10
C GLY A 47 4.79 1.48 -9.07
N PRO A 48 6.07 1.75 -9.33
CA PRO A 48 6.89 2.50 -8.38
C PRO A 48 6.32 3.91 -8.19
N MET A 49 5.87 4.19 -6.99
CA MET A 49 5.33 5.47 -6.56
C MET A 49 6.17 6.07 -5.44
N ILE A 50 6.11 7.38 -5.27
CA ILE A 50 6.86 8.13 -4.27
C ILE A 50 5.95 8.46 -3.10
N VAL A 51 6.40 8.18 -1.88
CA VAL A 51 5.75 8.67 -0.67
C VAL A 51 6.03 10.17 -0.54
N VAL A 52 5.00 11.01 -0.55
CA VAL A 52 5.14 12.45 -0.33
C VAL A 52 5.10 12.76 1.16
N GLN A 53 4.20 12.13 1.90
CA GLN A 53 4.04 12.33 3.34
C GLN A 53 3.26 11.18 3.98
N ARG A 54 3.54 10.90 5.26
CA ARG A 54 2.70 10.09 6.13
C ARG A 54 1.86 11.02 7.02
N ASN A 55 0.54 10.92 6.97
CA ASN A 55 -0.33 11.68 7.87
C ASN A 55 -0.40 11.02 9.24
N ARG A 56 -0.85 11.78 10.25
CA ARG A 56 -0.99 11.32 11.65
C ARG A 56 -1.89 10.08 11.80
N GLY A 57 -2.84 9.87 10.87
CA GLY A 57 -3.72 8.70 10.83
C GLY A 57 -3.11 7.44 10.19
N GLY A 58 -1.82 7.46 9.85
CA GLY A 58 -1.11 6.33 9.26
C GLY A 58 -1.38 6.10 7.78
N ASN A 59 -2.14 6.96 7.11
CA ASN A 59 -2.29 6.94 5.66
C ASN A 59 -1.19 7.78 4.99
N TYR A 60 -0.93 7.48 3.72
CA TYR A 60 0.13 8.07 2.93
C TYR A 60 -0.44 8.94 1.81
N VAL A 61 0.24 10.06 1.55
CA VAL A 61 0.14 10.81 0.30
C VAL A 61 1.16 10.22 -0.66
N ILE A 62 0.70 9.84 -1.85
CA ILE A 62 1.48 9.13 -2.85
C ILE A 62 1.47 9.93 -4.15
N ALA A 63 2.64 10.02 -4.78
CA ALA A 63 2.86 10.63 -6.09
C ALA A 63 3.42 9.61 -7.09
N GLU A 64 3.20 9.87 -8.37
CA GLU A 64 3.93 9.22 -9.45
C GLU A 64 5.40 9.69 -9.48
N MET A 65 6.23 9.01 -10.27
CA MET A 65 7.66 9.35 -10.38
C MET A 65 7.92 10.76 -10.95
N ASP A 66 6.96 11.30 -11.69
CA ASP A 66 6.97 12.68 -12.20
C ASP A 66 6.65 13.74 -11.12
N GLY A 67 6.26 13.31 -9.91
CA GLY A 67 5.87 14.20 -8.82
C GLY A 67 4.38 14.55 -8.79
N THR A 68 3.61 14.13 -9.81
CA THR A 68 2.15 14.28 -9.82
C THR A 68 1.50 13.45 -8.72
N ILE A 69 0.64 14.06 -7.89
CA ILE A 69 -0.05 13.40 -6.78
C ILE A 69 -1.13 12.44 -7.29
N SER A 70 -0.98 11.15 -7.03
CA SER A 70 -1.97 10.11 -7.43
C SER A 70 -3.00 9.83 -6.34
N MET A 71 -2.58 9.79 -5.07
CA MET A 71 -3.47 9.44 -3.95
C MET A 71 -3.15 10.23 -2.69
N LEU A 72 -4.10 11.03 -2.22
CA LEU A 72 -3.97 11.82 -0.98
C LEU A 72 -4.15 10.99 0.30
N ARG A 73 -4.93 9.90 0.23
CA ARG A 73 -5.27 9.06 1.39
C ARG A 73 -5.11 7.58 1.06
N CYS A 74 -3.88 7.18 0.75
CA CYS A 74 -3.56 5.77 0.56
C CYS A 74 -3.44 5.06 1.92
N ALA A 75 -4.18 3.97 2.11
CA ALA A 75 -4.13 3.23 3.38
C ALA A 75 -2.79 2.50 3.54
N ALA A 76 -2.18 2.55 4.73
CA ALA A 76 -0.87 1.95 5.02
C ALA A 76 -0.74 0.49 4.58
N PHE A 77 -1.77 -0.33 4.78
CA PHE A 77 -1.73 -1.76 4.44
C PHE A 77 -1.65 -2.04 2.93
N ARG A 78 -1.89 -1.02 2.09
CA ARG A 78 -1.73 -1.11 0.62
C ARG A 78 -0.32 -0.76 0.18
N VAL A 79 0.47 -0.09 1.03
CA VAL A 79 1.80 0.41 0.68
C VAL A 79 2.86 -0.65 1.01
N ILE A 80 3.66 -1.03 0.03
CA ILE A 80 4.68 -2.10 0.12
C ILE A 80 6.02 -1.53 -0.34
N PRO A 81 7.16 -1.93 0.26
CA PRO A 81 8.47 -1.48 -0.22
C PRO A 81 8.71 -1.88 -1.67
N TYR A 82 9.23 -0.96 -2.48
CA TYR A 82 9.76 -1.28 -3.80
C TYR A 82 11.21 -1.78 -3.66
N PHE A 83 11.51 -2.94 -4.24
CA PHE A 83 12.86 -3.49 -4.30
C PHE A 83 13.34 -3.51 -5.75
N PRO A 84 14.25 -2.61 -6.17
CA PRO A 84 14.92 -2.74 -7.46
C PRO A 84 15.75 -4.03 -7.47
N ARG A 85 15.77 -4.73 -8.60
CA ARG A 85 16.47 -6.01 -8.79
C ARG A 85 17.87 -5.81 -9.36
#